data_AF-A0A537R1F5-F1
#
_entry.id   AF-A0A537R1F5-F1
#
_cell.length_a   1.000
_cell.length_b   1.000
_cell.length_c   1.000
_cell.angle_alpha   90.00
_cell.angle_beta   90.00
_cell.angle_gamma   90.00
#
_symmetry.space_group_name_H-M   'P 1'
#
loop_
_entity.id
_entity.type
_entity.pdbx_description
1 polymer ?
#
loop_
_entity_poly.entity_id
_entity_poly.type
_entity_poly.pdbx_seq_one_letter_code
_entity_poly.pdbx_strand_id
1 'polypeptide(L)' 'RRNGDQSRDPARRALSAREQALAVFEIEPPFTLVRLKARYKVLVKLHHPDAHGGDKAAEEKLKIINQAYATLKASYFA' A
#
# COMPACT_ATOMS: atom_id res chain seq x y z
N ARG A 1 -28.65 -27.80 -16.51
CA ARG A 1 -28.70 -26.32 -16.61
C ARG A 1 -27.98 -25.72 -15.40
N ARG A 2 -27.13 -24.72 -15.65
CA ARG A 2 -26.56 -23.69 -14.76
C ARG A 2 -25.44 -24.08 -13.77
N ASN A 3 -24.23 -23.77 -14.24
CA ASN A 3 -23.01 -23.43 -13.49
C ASN A 3 -23.23 -22.37 -12.41
N GLY A 4 -22.42 -22.41 -11.35
CA GLY A 4 -21.85 -21.22 -10.71
C GLY A 4 -22.60 -20.65 -9.51
N ASP A 5 -22.06 -20.87 -8.31
CA ASP A 5 -21.39 -19.78 -7.60
C ASP A 5 -20.48 -20.38 -6.53
N GLN A 6 -19.18 -20.34 -6.81
CA GLN A 6 -18.16 -20.49 -5.80
C GLN A 6 -18.24 -19.23 -4.93
N SER A 7 -18.97 -19.31 -3.82
CA SER A 7 -18.87 -18.32 -2.75
C SER A 7 -17.50 -18.49 -2.09
N ARG A 8 -16.47 -18.04 -2.82
CA ARG A 8 -15.13 -17.75 -2.35
C ARG A 8 -15.27 -16.56 -1.42
N ASP A 9 -15.51 -16.81 -0.15
CA ASP A 9 -15.21 -15.84 0.91
C ASP A 9 -13.72 -15.47 0.80
N PRO A 10 -13.35 -14.27 0.29
CA PRO A 10 -11.96 -13.84 0.31
C PRO A 10 -11.58 -13.28 1.69
N ALA A 11 -12.53 -13.22 2.63
CA ALA A 11 -12.47 -12.45 3.87
C ALA A 11 -11.55 -13.04 4.97
N ARG A 12 -10.79 -14.11 4.68
CA ARG A 12 -9.80 -14.68 5.61
C ARG A 12 -8.42 -14.92 5.01
N ARG A 13 -8.16 -14.42 3.79
CA ARG A 13 -6.77 -14.36 3.31
C ARG A 13 -6.11 -13.22 4.07
N ALA A 14 -5.03 -13.52 4.78
CA ALA A 14 -4.12 -12.48 5.26
C ALA A 14 -3.94 -11.47 4.12
N LEU A 15 -4.29 -10.20 4.36
CA LEU A 15 -4.25 -9.16 3.34
C LEU A 15 -2.96 -9.30 2.57
N SER A 16 -3.05 -9.51 1.25
CA SER A 16 -1.86 -9.69 0.43
C SER A 16 -0.99 -8.45 0.57
N ALA A 17 0.34 -8.56 0.41
CA ALA A 17 1.24 -7.41 0.51
C ALA A 17 0.78 -6.21 -0.36
N ARG A 18 0.11 -6.49 -1.48
CA ARG A 18 -0.58 -5.50 -2.33
C ARG A 18 -1.74 -4.80 -1.62
N GLU A 19 -2.63 -5.52 -0.96
CA GLU A 19 -3.80 -4.95 -0.27
C GLU A 19 -3.37 -4.12 0.95
N GLN A 20 -2.38 -4.61 1.70
CA GLN A 20 -1.73 -3.84 2.76
C GLN A 20 -1.13 -2.56 2.19
N ALA A 21 -0.46 -2.64 1.04
CA ALA A 21 0.10 -1.47 0.39
C ALA A 21 -0.99 -0.47 -0.06
N LEU A 22 -2.11 -0.93 -0.61
CA LEU A 22 -3.24 -0.06 -0.98
C LEU A 22 -3.79 0.67 0.25
N ALA A 23 -3.93 -0.04 1.38
CA ALA A 23 -4.36 0.55 2.64
C ALA A 23 -3.36 1.57 3.19
N VAL A 24 -2.05 1.29 3.13
CA VAL A 24 -0.98 2.22 3.57
C VAL A 24 -0.98 3.51 2.75
N PHE A 25 -1.18 3.40 1.44
CA PHE A 25 -1.23 4.56 0.56
C PHE A 25 -2.59 5.25 0.53
N GLU A 26 -3.61 4.64 1.15
CA GLU A 26 -5.02 5.03 1.07
C GLU A 26 -5.44 5.34 -0.37
N ILE A 27 -5.08 4.43 -1.28
CA ILE A 27 -5.41 4.53 -2.70
C ILE A 27 -6.17 3.31 -3.18
N GLU A 28 -7.07 3.57 -4.12
CA GLU A 28 -7.86 2.54 -4.80
C GLU A 28 -7.56 2.55 -6.31
N PRO A 29 -7.57 1.37 -6.96
CA PRO A 29 -7.47 1.27 -8.41
C PRO A 29 -8.77 1.74 -9.10
N PRO A 30 -8.68 2.33 -10.31
CA PRO A 30 -7.48 2.57 -11.10
C PRO A 30 -6.68 3.79 -10.60
N PHE A 31 -5.37 3.63 -10.43
CA PHE A 31 -4.43 4.71 -10.10
C PHE A 31 -3.23 4.68 -11.04
N THR A 32 -2.57 5.82 -11.20
CA THR A 32 -1.37 5.96 -12.04
C THR A 32 -0.11 6.02 -11.17
N LEU A 33 1.06 5.74 -11.76
CA LEU A 33 2.37 5.93 -11.10
C LEU A 33 2.54 7.36 -10.56
N VAL A 34 1.97 8.35 -11.24
CA VAL A 34 1.98 9.75 -10.81
C VAL A 34 1.24 9.90 -9.48
N ARG A 35 0.03 9.32 -9.36
CA ARG A 35 -0.77 9.36 -8.12
C ARG A 35 -0.09 8.60 -6.99
N LEU A 36 0.52 7.45 -7.27
CA LEU A 36 1.28 6.68 -6.30
C LEU A 36 2.50 7.46 -5.77
N LYS A 37 3.30 8.07 -6.67
CA LYS A 37 4.43 8.93 -6.27
C LYS A 37 3.99 10.19 -5.51
N ALA A 38 2.85 10.77 -5.87
CA ALA A 38 2.31 11.93 -5.15
C ALA A 38 1.97 11.56 -3.70
N ARG A 39 1.24 10.45 -3.50
CA ARG A 39 0.92 9.94 -2.16
C ARG A 39 2.17 9.55 -1.37
N TYR A 40 3.15 8.92 -2.01
CA TYR A 40 4.45 8.61 -1.40
C TYR A 40 5.12 9.87 -0.84
N LYS A 41 5.24 10.93 -1.64
CA LYS A 41 5.86 12.19 -1.18
C LYS A 41 5.12 12.82 0.00
N VAL A 42 3.79 12.73 0.02
CA VAL A 42 2.97 13.25 1.13
C VAL A 42 3.23 12.44 2.40
N LEU A 43 3.18 11.11 2.32
CA LEU A 43 3.40 10.22 3.46
C LEU A 43 4.82 10.31 4.01
N VAL A 44 5.83 10.41 3.15
CA VAL A 44 7.23 10.59 3.56
C VAL A 44 7.43 11.90 4.30
N LYS A 45 6.79 12.99 3.86
CA LYS A 45 6.82 14.28 4.57
C LYS A 45 6.10 14.21 5.91
N LEU A 46 4.96 13.50 5.98
CA LEU A 46 4.17 13.34 7.19
C LEU A 46 4.91 12.50 8.25
N HIS A 47 5.57 11.44 7.81
CA HIS A 47 6.31 10.50 8.66
C HIS A 47 7.82 10.72 8.62
N HIS A 48 8.26 11.95 8.33
CA HIS A 48 9.69 12.23 8.22
C HIS A 48 10.36 12.12 9.60
N PRO A 49 11.40 11.27 9.77
CA PRO A 49 12.00 11.00 11.08
C PRO A 49 12.70 12.24 11.63
N ASP A 50 13.17 13.12 10.74
CA ASP A 50 13.81 14.39 11.09
C ASP A 50 12.82 15.38 11.73
N ALA A 51 11.54 15.32 11.35
CA ALA A 51 10.49 16.16 11.93
C ALA A 51 10.02 15.65 13.30
N HIS A 52 10.23 14.35 13.59
CA HIS A 52 9.80 13.69 14.81
C HIS A 52 10.98 13.29 15.72
N GLY A 53 12.19 13.80 15.47
CA GLY A 53 13.34 13.60 16.34
C GLY A 53 13.90 12.18 16.40
N GLY A 54 13.78 11.41 15.31
CA GLY A 54 14.27 10.02 15.26
C GLY A 54 13.32 9.02 15.94
N ASP A 55 12.01 9.28 15.88
CA ASP A 55 11.01 8.38 16.42
C ASP A 55 10.98 7.04 15.66
N LYS A 56 11.16 5.94 16.39
CA LYS A 56 11.20 4.58 15.81
C LYS A 56 9.90 4.23 15.07
N ALA A 57 8.76 4.79 15.46
CA ALA A 57 7.50 4.54 14.77
C ALA A 57 7.45 5.25 13.40
N ALA A 58 8.08 6.41 13.28
CA ALA A 58 8.21 7.10 11.98
C ALA A 58 9.11 6.30 11.03
N GLU A 59 10.23 5.76 11.52
CA GLU A 59 11.11 4.88 10.76
C GLU A 59 10.40 3.61 10.29
N GLU A 60 9.65 2.94 11.17
CA GLU A 60 8.89 1.74 10.82
C GLU A 60 7.83 2.04 9.75
N LYS A 61 7.09 3.15 9.91
CA LYS A 61 6.12 3.58 8.88
C LYS A 61 6.79 3.86 7.54
N LEU A 62 7.95 4.51 7.52
CA LEU A 62 8.70 4.77 6.29
C LEU A 62 9.14 3.49 5.58
N LYS A 63 9.59 2.48 6.34
CA LYS A 63 9.91 1.15 5.78
C LYS A 63 8.68 0.51 5.15
N ILE A 64 7.54 0.52 5.85
CA ILE A 64 6.27 -0.01 5.33
C ILE A 64 5.86 0.72 4.04
N ILE A 65 5.94 2.06 4.00
CA ILE A 65 5.63 2.87 2.81
C ILE A 65 6.54 2.51 1.63
N ASN A 66 7.84 2.35 1.85
CA ASN A 66 8.79 1.95 0.82
C ASN A 66 8.50 0.54 0.28
N GLN A 67 8.26 -0.42 1.17
CA GLN A 67 7.90 -1.80 0.81
C GLN A 67 6.62 -1.82 -0.02
N ALA A 68 5.59 -1.13 0.46
CA ALA A 68 4.29 -1.01 -0.19
C ALA A 68 4.41 -0.36 -1.59
N TYR A 69 5.23 0.67 -1.75
CA TYR A 69 5.48 1.30 -3.06
C TYR A 69 6.08 0.31 -4.06
N ALA A 70 7.10 -0.45 -3.64
CA ALA A 70 7.72 -1.47 -4.49
C ALA A 70 6.73 -2.57 -4.89
N THR A 71 5.91 -3.03 -3.95
CA THR A 71 4.88 -4.05 -4.20
C THR A 71 3.81 -3.56 -5.16
N LEU A 72 3.28 -2.34 -4.98
CA LEU A 72 2.27 -1.77 -5.89
C LEU A 72 2.85 -1.53 -7.28
N LYS A 73 4.09 -1.03 -7.35
CA LYS A 73 4.77 -0.83 -8.62
C LYS A 73 4.92 -2.14 -9.38
N ALA A 74 5.39 -3.20 -8.72
CA ALA A 74 5.54 -4.52 -9.33
C ALA A 74 4.21 -5.25 -9.60
N SER A 75 3.13 -4.95 -8.89
CA SER A 75 1.84 -5.64 -9.08
C SER A 75 0.96 -5.01 -10.16
N TYR A 76 1.10 -3.70 -10.40
CA TYR A 76 0.25 -2.93 -11.33
C TYR A 76 1.01 -2.42 -12.56
N PHE A 77 2.32 -2.26 -12.47
CA PHE A 77 3.16 -1.69 -13.54
C PHE A 77 4.33 -2.61 -13.92
N ALA A 78 4.28 -3.90 -13.54
CA ALA A 78 5.14 -4.92 -14.13
C ALA A 78 4.57 -5.44 -15.45
#